data_AF-A0A3L7MTH9-F1
#
_entry.id   AF-A0A3L7MTH9-F1
#
_cell.length_a   1.000
_cell.length_b   1.000
_cell.length_c   1.000
_cell.angle_alpha   90.00
_cell.angle_beta   90.00
_cell.angle_gamma   90.00
#
_symmetry.space_group_name_H-M   'P 1'
#
loop_
_entity.id
_entity.type
_entity.pdbx_description
1 polymer ?
#
loop_
_entity_poly.entity_id
_entity_poly.type
_entity_poly.pdbx_seq_one_letter_code
_entity_poly.pdbx_strand_id
1 'polypeptide(L)'
;MYKIKIFIVLTIVSFGFFSEKCLAQNKEEDYKILAGIITQELKLSDEEVLEFQKVSHAQQIANLHSKIRKLTKLENSSDKEVVYIANLAKTNLEKIVAQSNKISEMPENSSGIGDLFIGAGLIGAQFFDPTFISGTAGLGMVAKGWSSINNDNDAYGKELKILVSLFGNLEGATYLLPEAAKANSARLTDSANKFKIDIDESLLRNTNDNFYIKNLGNDLSNVTLEVELIGLRGESIKNIHFIEKWPANSEMRAIYSMGVNNPDGKTSVGKTSVLGIQKANVRILSSKLSTIINYNYQGKEKDDDIKRYTQKMELSLIYYPFVGGVIFDDKQGFYLKMVGFPMLGCDIDVTYNKNGESKRDVYKSRFLKSGQESEYFYMNNVKFDPSDIEVRLIIPGTSYQPLFKINNIKNKEYVSSKITKP
;
A
#
# COMPACT_ATOMS: atom_id res chain seq x y z
N MET A 1 -1.24 80.89 6.30
CA MET A 1 -1.15 80.21 5.00
C MET A 1 -0.20 79.03 5.15
N TYR A 2 -0.71 77.81 5.00
CA TYR A 2 -0.06 76.54 5.37
C TYR A 2 1.16 76.20 4.50
N LYS A 3 2.27 75.78 5.13
CA LYS A 3 3.35 74.99 4.50
C LYS A 3 3.66 73.77 5.38
N ILE A 4 2.88 72.71 5.19
CA ILE A 4 3.28 71.34 5.56
C ILE A 4 2.88 70.46 4.39
N LYS A 5 3.81 70.11 3.50
CA LYS A 5 3.72 68.94 2.64
C LYS A 5 5.13 68.45 2.32
N ILE A 6 5.26 67.13 2.32
CA ILE A 6 6.42 66.27 1.98
C ILE A 6 7.07 65.64 3.21
N PHE A 7 6.33 64.75 3.87
CA PHE A 7 6.88 63.65 4.69
C PHE A 7 5.91 62.46 4.77
N ILE A 8 5.19 62.16 3.68
CA ILE A 8 4.31 60.99 3.58
C ILE A 8 4.42 60.42 2.16
N VAL A 9 5.57 59.81 1.83
CA VAL A 9 5.68 58.93 0.65
C VAL A 9 6.57 57.71 0.94
N LEU A 10 7.46 57.75 1.94
CA LEU A 10 8.36 56.62 2.23
C LEU A 10 7.81 55.52 3.18
N THR A 11 6.67 55.71 3.85
CA THR A 11 6.15 54.73 4.82
C THR A 11 5.21 53.67 4.21
N ILE A 12 4.67 53.91 3.02
CA ILE A 12 3.66 53.02 2.40
C ILE A 12 4.31 51.84 1.65
N VAL A 13 5.55 51.99 1.17
CA VAL A 13 6.25 50.91 0.46
C VAL A 13 6.75 49.83 1.42
N SER A 14 7.03 50.18 2.68
CA SER A 14 7.48 49.23 3.72
C SER A 14 6.33 48.38 4.28
N PHE A 15 5.11 48.91 4.36
CA PHE A 15 3.94 48.16 4.87
C PHE A 15 3.45 47.09 3.89
N GLY A 16 3.55 47.32 2.57
CA GLY A 16 3.20 46.31 1.56
C GLY A 16 4.09 45.08 1.61
N PHE A 17 5.41 45.27 1.73
CA PHE A 17 6.38 44.16 1.82
C PHE A 17 6.34 43.38 3.14
N PHE A 18 6.05 44.04 4.27
CA PHE A 18 5.86 43.37 5.56
C PHE A 18 4.54 42.60 5.63
N SER A 19 3.47 43.15 5.06
CA SER A 19 2.15 42.51 4.95
C SER A 19 2.22 41.21 4.14
N GLU A 20 2.81 41.24 2.94
CA GLU A 20 2.87 40.05 2.07
C GLU A 20 3.75 38.94 2.65
N LYS A 21 4.87 39.27 3.30
CA LYS A 21 5.71 38.27 3.97
C LYS A 21 5.03 37.65 5.19
N CYS A 22 4.36 38.44 6.03
CA CYS A 22 3.58 37.91 7.16
C CYS A 22 2.39 37.06 6.68
N LEU A 23 1.71 37.48 5.62
CA LEU A 23 0.62 36.71 5.02
C LEU A 23 1.13 35.38 4.43
N ALA A 24 2.25 35.39 3.72
CA ALA A 24 2.86 34.18 3.17
C ALA A 24 3.33 33.21 4.27
N GLN A 25 3.94 33.71 5.35
CA GLN A 25 4.33 32.90 6.52
C GLN A 25 3.13 32.27 7.22
N ASN A 26 2.02 33.01 7.37
CA ASN A 26 0.79 32.46 7.94
C ASN A 26 0.20 31.34 7.06
N LYS A 27 0.27 31.47 5.72
CA LYS A 27 -0.22 30.44 4.80
C LYS A 27 0.59 29.15 4.86
N GLU A 28 1.91 29.26 4.95
CA GLU A 28 2.79 28.08 5.05
C GLU A 28 2.58 27.33 6.37
N GLU A 29 2.40 28.04 7.48
CA GLU A 29 2.12 27.43 8.79
C GLU A 29 0.72 26.80 8.84
N ASP A 30 -0.30 27.48 8.31
CA ASP A 30 -1.66 26.93 8.22
C ASP A 30 -1.71 25.67 7.35
N TYR A 31 -1.00 25.68 6.22
CA TYR A 31 -0.82 24.51 5.36
C TYR A 31 -0.11 23.36 6.09
N LYS A 32 0.97 23.67 6.81
CA LYS A 32 1.71 22.68 7.60
C LYS A 32 0.83 22.01 8.65
N ILE A 33 0.02 22.78 9.37
CA ILE A 33 -0.93 22.23 10.35
C ILE A 33 -1.92 21.29 9.65
N LEU A 34 -2.50 21.72 8.52
CA LEU A 34 -3.45 20.91 7.76
C LEU A 34 -2.80 19.61 7.25
N ALA A 35 -1.69 19.71 6.56
CA ALA A 35 -0.99 18.59 5.95
C ALA A 35 -0.54 17.59 7.01
N GLY A 36 0.08 18.05 8.09
CA GLY A 36 0.49 17.21 9.22
C GLY A 36 -0.65 16.54 9.99
N ILE A 37 -1.92 16.88 9.71
CA ILE A 37 -3.08 16.22 10.30
C ILE A 37 -3.67 15.16 9.38
N ILE A 38 -3.74 15.43 8.07
CA ILE A 38 -4.56 14.62 7.14
C ILE A 38 -3.73 13.77 6.15
N THR A 39 -2.43 14.01 5.95
CA THR A 39 -1.62 13.17 5.05
C THR A 39 -1.21 11.84 5.66
N GLN A 40 -0.80 10.92 4.79
CA GLN A 40 -0.11 9.70 5.18
C GLN A 40 1.29 10.01 5.71
N GLU A 41 1.63 9.49 6.89
CA GLU A 41 2.96 9.66 7.46
C GLU A 41 4.00 8.78 6.74
N LEU A 42 5.17 9.35 6.48
CA LEU A 42 6.38 8.59 6.16
C LEU A 42 7.13 8.33 7.46
N LYS A 43 7.59 7.11 7.67
CA LYS A 43 8.30 6.70 8.90
C LYS A 43 9.81 6.67 8.67
N LEU A 44 10.56 6.92 9.74
CA LEU A 44 12.02 6.85 9.75
C LEU A 44 12.53 5.46 10.13
N SER A 45 11.74 4.62 10.84
CA SER A 45 12.14 3.25 11.22
C SER A 45 10.99 2.28 11.53
N ASP A 46 11.29 0.97 11.59
CA ASP A 46 10.36 -0.10 12.01
C ASP A 46 9.97 -0.02 13.51
N GLU A 47 10.81 0.59 14.35
CA GLU A 47 10.53 0.74 15.78
C GLU A 47 9.39 1.73 16.03
N GLU A 48 9.32 2.80 15.25
CA GLU A 48 8.22 3.77 15.30
C GLU A 48 6.88 3.10 15.01
N VAL A 49 6.82 2.07 14.16
CA VAL A 49 5.60 1.33 13.83
C VAL A 49 5.09 0.50 15.02
N LEU A 50 6.00 -0.13 15.78
CA LEU A 50 5.65 -1.06 16.87
C LEU A 50 5.14 -0.36 18.13
N GLU A 51 5.51 0.91 18.35
CA GLU A 51 5.05 1.67 19.51
C GLU A 51 3.58 2.10 19.41
N PHE A 52 3.07 2.38 18.20
CA PHE A 52 1.67 2.81 18.00
C PHE A 52 0.63 1.71 18.25
N GLN A 53 1.02 0.44 18.18
CA GLN A 53 0.13 -0.71 18.45
C GLN A 53 -0.28 -0.84 19.93
N LYS A 54 0.34 -0.06 20.82
CA LYS A 54 0.11 -0.09 22.28
C LYS A 54 -0.87 0.98 22.77
N VAL A 55 -1.39 1.83 21.88
CA VAL A 55 -2.23 2.98 22.24
C VAL A 55 -3.69 2.53 22.45
N SER A 56 -4.26 2.85 23.62
CA SER A 56 -5.65 2.46 23.95
C SER A 56 -6.67 3.21 23.11
N HIS A 57 -7.89 2.66 22.97
CA HIS A 57 -9.00 3.33 22.28
C HIS A 57 -9.21 4.77 22.80
N ALA A 58 -9.25 4.95 24.12
CA ALA A 58 -9.44 6.27 24.73
C ALA A 58 -8.34 7.26 24.33
N GLN A 59 -7.08 6.82 24.26
CA GLN A 59 -5.96 7.64 23.79
C GLN A 59 -6.10 7.99 22.30
N GLN A 60 -6.61 7.07 21.47
CA GLN A 60 -6.85 7.34 20.05
C GLN A 60 -7.96 8.37 19.83
N ILE A 61 -9.08 8.26 20.56
CA ILE A 61 -10.16 9.26 20.52
C ILE A 61 -9.65 10.62 21.03
N ALA A 62 -8.84 10.65 22.09
CA ALA A 62 -8.21 11.88 22.56
C ALA A 62 -7.29 12.51 21.50
N ASN A 63 -6.53 11.69 20.75
CA ASN A 63 -5.70 12.16 19.64
C ASN A 63 -6.54 12.75 18.51
N LEU A 64 -7.68 12.13 18.15
CA LEU A 64 -8.61 12.70 17.17
C LEU A 64 -9.18 14.04 17.63
N HIS A 65 -9.61 14.17 18.90
CA HIS A 65 -10.06 15.45 19.44
C HIS A 65 -8.96 16.52 19.44
N SER A 66 -7.69 16.12 19.62
CA SER A 66 -6.55 17.04 19.48
C SER A 66 -6.41 17.53 18.03
N LYS A 67 -6.51 16.63 17.05
CA LYS A 67 -6.48 16.97 15.61
C LYS A 67 -7.65 17.88 15.22
N ILE A 68 -8.88 17.56 15.63
CA ILE A 68 -10.07 18.41 15.40
C ILE A 68 -9.84 19.83 15.93
N ARG A 69 -9.34 19.96 17.17
CA ARG A 69 -9.03 21.27 17.76
C ARG A 69 -7.97 22.06 16.98
N LYS A 70 -6.97 21.38 16.42
CA LYS A 70 -5.97 22.04 15.55
C LYS A 70 -6.60 22.51 14.24
N LEU A 71 -7.46 21.71 13.61
CA LEU A 71 -8.18 22.10 12.40
C LEU A 71 -9.14 23.28 12.62
N THR A 72 -9.81 23.36 13.78
CA THR A 72 -10.66 24.51 14.14
C THR A 72 -9.88 25.84 14.12
N LYS A 73 -8.59 25.82 14.45
CA LYS A 73 -7.76 27.04 14.40
C LYS A 73 -7.59 27.58 12.98
N LEU A 74 -7.75 26.73 11.97
CA LEU A 74 -7.60 27.09 10.56
C LEU A 74 -8.84 27.76 9.96
N GLU A 75 -9.96 27.85 10.69
CA GLU A 75 -11.20 28.49 10.22
C GLU A 75 -11.01 29.96 9.83
N ASN A 76 -10.02 30.62 10.44
CA ASN A 76 -9.67 32.02 10.16
C ASN A 76 -8.46 32.18 9.24
N SER A 77 -8.00 31.10 8.58
CA SER A 77 -6.88 31.17 7.65
C SER A 77 -7.19 32.12 6.49
N SER A 78 -6.17 32.84 6.03
CA SER A 78 -6.26 33.68 4.83
C SER A 78 -6.27 32.86 3.53
N ASP A 79 -5.97 31.57 3.61
CA ASP A 79 -5.98 30.64 2.49
C ASP A 79 -7.32 29.90 2.42
N LYS A 80 -8.17 30.30 1.47
CA LYS A 80 -9.50 29.72 1.29
C LYS A 80 -9.48 28.22 0.98
N GLU A 81 -8.42 27.74 0.34
CA GLU A 81 -8.29 26.32 0.02
C GLU A 81 -7.96 25.52 1.28
N VAL A 82 -7.05 26.03 2.12
CA VAL A 82 -6.77 25.44 3.44
C VAL A 82 -8.02 25.43 4.31
N VAL A 83 -8.79 26.52 4.36
CA VAL A 83 -10.06 26.59 5.11
C VAL A 83 -11.03 25.51 4.63
N TYR A 84 -11.19 25.37 3.31
CA TYR A 84 -12.10 24.39 2.72
C TYR A 84 -11.70 22.95 3.08
N ILE A 85 -10.44 22.58 2.88
CA ILE A 85 -9.93 21.23 3.17
C ILE A 85 -9.98 20.95 4.68
N ALA A 86 -9.61 21.93 5.52
CA ALA A 86 -9.67 21.81 6.98
C ALA A 86 -11.10 21.55 7.48
N ASN A 87 -12.10 22.25 6.93
CA ASN A 87 -13.51 22.05 7.29
C ASN A 87 -14.01 20.67 6.85
N LEU A 88 -13.64 20.21 5.66
CA LEU A 88 -13.97 18.87 5.17
C LEU A 88 -13.37 17.79 6.09
N ALA A 89 -12.08 17.92 6.44
CA ALA A 89 -11.39 17.00 7.32
C ALA A 89 -11.98 17.00 8.73
N LYS A 90 -12.21 18.19 9.31
CA LYS A 90 -12.81 18.37 10.63
C LYS A 90 -14.17 17.69 10.73
N THR A 91 -15.05 17.95 9.76
CA THR A 91 -16.41 17.39 9.73
C THR A 91 -16.39 15.86 9.68
N ASN A 92 -15.50 15.26 8.88
CA ASN A 92 -15.37 13.81 8.82
C ASN A 92 -14.76 13.23 10.11
N LEU A 93 -13.75 13.88 10.69
CA LEU A 93 -13.17 13.47 11.97
C LEU A 93 -14.18 13.50 13.12
N GLU A 94 -15.02 14.53 13.21
CA GLU A 94 -16.09 14.61 14.20
C GLU A 94 -17.09 13.45 14.04
N LYS A 95 -17.46 13.11 12.80
CA LYS A 95 -18.32 11.95 12.51
C LYS A 95 -17.65 10.64 12.85
N ILE A 96 -16.35 10.48 12.57
CA ILE A 96 -15.55 9.29 12.91
C ILE A 96 -15.55 9.08 14.42
N VAL A 97 -15.32 10.14 15.21
CA VAL A 97 -15.35 10.06 16.69
C VAL A 97 -16.73 9.64 17.18
N ALA A 98 -17.79 10.30 16.71
CA ALA A 98 -19.16 9.96 17.10
C ALA A 98 -19.52 8.51 16.76
N GLN A 99 -19.15 8.07 15.55
CA GLN A 99 -19.40 6.71 15.08
C GLN A 99 -18.59 5.67 15.87
N SER A 100 -17.34 5.98 16.20
CA SER A 100 -16.47 5.13 17.01
C SER A 100 -17.05 4.91 18.41
N ASN A 101 -17.45 6.00 19.10
CA ASN A 101 -18.09 5.89 20.41
C ASN A 101 -19.37 5.06 20.36
N LYS A 102 -20.21 5.25 19.33
CA LYS A 102 -21.43 4.48 19.13
C LYS A 102 -21.15 2.98 19.00
N ILE A 103 -20.13 2.59 18.24
CA ILE A 103 -19.74 1.17 18.07
C ILE A 103 -19.19 0.60 19.38
N SER A 104 -18.40 1.38 20.12
CA SER A 104 -17.86 0.95 21.42
C SER A 104 -18.93 0.63 22.46
N GLU A 105 -20.05 1.35 22.41
CA GLU A 105 -21.20 1.18 23.31
C GLU A 105 -22.13 0.01 22.92
N MET A 106 -21.90 -0.65 21.77
CA MET A 106 -22.79 -1.72 21.30
C MET A 106 -22.61 -3.04 22.09
N PRO A 107 -23.69 -3.77 22.43
CA PRO A 107 -23.63 -5.06 23.14
C PRO A 107 -22.77 -6.12 22.43
N GLU A 108 -22.76 -6.12 21.10
CA GLU A 108 -21.97 -7.01 20.25
C GLU A 108 -20.45 -6.76 20.35
N ASN A 109 -20.04 -5.62 20.92
CA ASN A 109 -18.65 -5.30 21.28
C ASN A 109 -18.23 -5.90 22.64
N SER A 110 -19.07 -6.69 23.32
CA SER A 110 -18.77 -7.28 24.64
C SER A 110 -17.50 -8.14 24.73
N SER A 111 -16.91 -8.52 23.59
CA SER A 111 -15.62 -9.22 23.50
C SER A 111 -14.41 -8.31 23.22
N GLY A 112 -14.61 -6.98 23.18
CA GLY A 112 -13.58 -5.98 22.85
C GLY A 112 -13.17 -5.95 21.37
N ILE A 113 -13.84 -6.72 20.51
CA ILE A 113 -13.53 -6.84 19.08
C ILE A 113 -13.78 -5.53 18.32
N GLY A 114 -14.80 -4.77 18.70
CA GLY A 114 -15.09 -3.44 18.18
C GLY A 114 -14.13 -2.38 18.65
N ASP A 115 -13.72 -2.38 19.92
CA ASP A 115 -12.68 -1.45 20.39
C ASP A 115 -11.34 -1.71 19.71
N LEU A 116 -11.06 -2.97 19.35
CA LEU A 116 -9.87 -3.36 18.58
C LEU A 116 -10.03 -3.10 17.08
N PHE A 117 -11.24 -3.20 16.49
CA PHE A 117 -11.49 -2.85 15.09
C PHE A 117 -11.49 -1.34 14.89
N ILE A 118 -12.10 -0.59 15.80
CA ILE A 118 -12.00 0.87 15.89
C ILE A 118 -10.56 1.23 16.16
N GLY A 119 -9.88 0.51 17.05
CA GLY A 119 -8.44 0.57 17.27
C GLY A 119 -7.65 0.48 15.97
N ALA A 120 -7.88 -0.58 15.22
CA ALA A 120 -7.27 -0.89 13.93
C ALA A 120 -7.64 0.13 12.84
N GLY A 121 -8.88 0.57 12.82
CA GLY A 121 -9.42 1.54 11.88
C GLY A 121 -8.95 2.95 12.17
N LEU A 122 -8.76 3.32 13.44
CA LEU A 122 -8.23 4.60 13.91
C LEU A 122 -6.70 4.64 13.91
N ILE A 123 -6.02 3.50 14.07
CA ILE A 123 -4.58 3.36 13.81
C ILE A 123 -4.34 3.39 12.30
N GLY A 124 -5.10 2.60 11.54
CA GLY A 124 -5.15 2.66 10.07
C GLY A 124 -5.66 4.02 9.55
N ALA A 125 -6.40 4.79 10.33
CA ALA A 125 -6.86 6.14 10.02
C ALA A 125 -6.21 7.24 10.87
N GLN A 126 -5.08 6.93 11.52
CA GLN A 126 -4.01 7.92 11.63
C GLN A 126 -3.31 8.14 10.27
N PHE A 127 -3.94 7.56 9.22
CA PHE A 127 -3.92 7.87 7.79
C PHE A 127 -3.01 6.96 7.00
N PHE A 128 -3.37 5.68 7.00
CA PHE A 128 -2.92 4.60 6.13
C PHE A 128 -1.54 4.02 6.44
N ASP A 129 -1.30 3.70 7.73
CA ASP A 129 -0.25 2.75 8.09
C ASP A 129 -0.70 1.31 7.77
N PRO A 130 -0.12 0.64 6.78
CA PRO A 130 -0.58 -0.66 6.36
C PRO A 130 0.06 -1.82 7.12
N THR A 131 1.03 -1.55 8.00
CA THR A 131 1.69 -2.57 8.84
C THR A 131 0.70 -3.30 9.75
N PHE A 132 -0.38 -2.64 10.17
CA PHE A 132 -1.38 -3.23 11.06
C PHE A 132 -2.20 -4.35 10.37
N ILE A 133 -2.43 -4.25 9.05
CA ILE A 133 -3.13 -5.30 8.28
C ILE A 133 -2.26 -6.56 8.14
N SER A 134 -0.94 -6.48 8.38
CA SER A 134 -0.01 -7.59 8.16
C SER A 134 0.24 -8.51 9.38
N GLY A 135 -0.23 -8.14 10.57
CA GLY A 135 -0.10 -8.96 11.78
C GLY A 135 -1.13 -10.10 11.84
N THR A 136 -0.70 -11.31 12.20
CA THR A 136 -1.56 -12.50 12.36
C THR A 136 -2.73 -12.29 13.33
N ALA A 137 -2.58 -11.42 14.35
CA ALA A 137 -3.66 -11.02 15.24
C ALA A 137 -4.63 -10.00 14.61
N GLY A 138 -4.13 -9.05 13.80
CA GLY A 138 -4.93 -8.07 13.07
C GLY A 138 -5.79 -8.72 11.97
N LEU A 139 -5.23 -9.69 11.23
CA LEU A 139 -5.94 -10.42 10.16
C LEU A 139 -7.12 -11.27 10.67
N GLY A 140 -6.96 -11.96 11.80
CA GLY A 140 -8.05 -12.77 12.37
C GLY A 140 -9.23 -11.94 12.90
N MET A 141 -8.97 -10.70 13.31
CA MET A 141 -9.94 -9.80 13.92
C MET A 141 -10.60 -8.86 12.90
N VAL A 142 -9.82 -8.34 11.94
CA VAL A 142 -10.34 -7.72 10.73
C VAL A 142 -11.24 -8.73 10.02
N ALA A 143 -10.86 -10.01 9.90
CA ALA A 143 -11.73 -11.04 9.32
C ALA A 143 -13.09 -11.22 10.05
N LYS A 144 -13.15 -11.05 11.38
CA LYS A 144 -14.41 -11.09 12.14
C LYS A 144 -15.26 -9.84 11.90
N GLY A 145 -14.68 -8.64 12.03
CA GLY A 145 -15.38 -7.40 11.66
C GLY A 145 -15.82 -7.39 10.19
N TRP A 146 -15.00 -7.98 9.32
CA TRP A 146 -15.27 -8.18 7.90
C TRP A 146 -16.42 -9.16 7.65
N SER A 147 -16.49 -10.26 8.41
CA SER A 147 -17.60 -11.20 8.33
C SER A 147 -18.93 -10.55 8.77
N SER A 148 -18.91 -9.68 9.79
CA SER A 148 -20.05 -8.87 10.22
C SER A 148 -20.45 -7.83 9.18
N ILE A 149 -19.47 -7.14 8.58
CA ILE A 149 -19.69 -6.19 7.49
C ILE A 149 -20.39 -6.86 6.29
N ASN A 150 -20.10 -8.12 5.98
CA ASN A 150 -20.76 -8.82 4.86
C ASN A 150 -22.14 -9.41 5.23
N ASN A 151 -22.64 -9.18 6.43
CA ASN A 151 -23.96 -9.62 6.88
C ASN A 151 -24.90 -8.41 7.02
N ASP A 152 -25.77 -8.18 6.03
CA ASP A 152 -26.68 -7.01 6.02
C ASP A 152 -27.76 -7.02 7.12
N ASN A 153 -27.91 -8.12 7.84
CA ASN A 153 -28.80 -8.25 8.99
C ASN A 153 -28.14 -7.93 10.33
N ASP A 154 -26.84 -7.63 10.34
CA ASP A 154 -26.08 -7.29 11.55
C ASP A 154 -26.06 -5.77 11.77
N ALA A 155 -26.68 -5.31 12.88
CA ALA A 155 -26.66 -3.90 13.26
C ALA A 155 -25.23 -3.38 13.47
N TYR A 156 -24.36 -4.23 14.03
CA TYR A 156 -22.95 -3.93 14.24
C TYR A 156 -22.20 -3.78 12.91
N GLY A 157 -22.46 -4.68 11.95
CA GLY A 157 -21.94 -4.60 10.58
C GLY A 157 -22.31 -3.31 9.85
N LYS A 158 -23.54 -2.79 10.05
CA LYS A 158 -23.98 -1.51 9.44
C LYS A 158 -23.19 -0.32 9.97
N GLU A 159 -22.99 -0.26 11.28
CA GLU A 159 -22.23 0.83 11.91
C GLU A 159 -20.75 0.80 11.49
N LEU A 160 -20.16 -0.39 11.32
CA LEU A 160 -18.82 -0.56 10.77
C LEU A 160 -18.72 -0.08 9.31
N LYS A 161 -19.72 -0.35 8.46
CA LYS A 161 -19.75 0.17 7.07
C LYS A 161 -19.75 1.69 7.02
N ILE A 162 -20.51 2.33 7.91
CA ILE A 162 -20.56 3.80 8.02
C ILE A 162 -19.17 4.32 8.39
N LEU A 163 -18.52 3.73 9.39
CA LEU A 163 -17.18 4.13 9.82
C LEU A 163 -16.16 4.01 8.67
N VAL A 164 -16.18 2.89 7.93
CA VAL A 164 -15.34 2.65 6.76
C VAL A 164 -15.56 3.72 5.66
N SER A 165 -16.82 4.08 5.39
CA SER A 165 -17.14 5.14 4.42
C SER A 165 -16.65 6.53 4.86
N LEU A 166 -16.72 6.85 6.16
CA LEU A 166 -16.23 8.13 6.69
C LEU A 166 -14.71 8.28 6.52
N PHE A 167 -13.95 7.18 6.65
CA PHE A 167 -12.52 7.20 6.35
C PHE A 167 -12.23 7.43 4.86
N GLY A 168 -13.01 6.83 3.96
CA GLY A 168 -12.89 7.12 2.52
C GLY A 168 -13.18 8.59 2.16
N ASN A 169 -14.14 9.23 2.82
CA ASN A 169 -14.40 10.67 2.62
C ASN A 169 -13.24 11.55 3.11
N LEU A 170 -12.58 11.14 4.20
CA LEU A 170 -11.41 11.82 4.73
C LEU A 170 -10.19 11.66 3.81
N GLU A 171 -10.03 10.49 3.19
CA GLU A 171 -9.06 10.27 2.11
C GLU A 171 -9.27 11.25 0.95
N GLY A 172 -10.53 11.51 0.58
CA GLY A 172 -10.91 12.54 -0.40
C GLY A 172 -10.31 13.92 -0.12
N ALA A 173 -10.24 14.34 1.15
CA ALA A 173 -9.64 15.62 1.55
C ALA A 173 -8.12 15.64 1.30
N THR A 174 -7.44 14.51 1.44
CA THR A 174 -5.99 14.39 1.23
C THR A 174 -5.59 14.64 -0.22
N TYR A 175 -6.43 14.21 -1.17
CA TYR A 175 -6.21 14.40 -2.60
C TYR A 175 -6.26 15.87 -3.05
N LEU A 176 -6.78 16.77 -2.21
CA LEU A 176 -6.81 18.21 -2.47
C LEU A 176 -5.52 18.92 -2.02
N LEU A 177 -4.71 18.30 -1.15
CA LEU A 177 -3.50 18.92 -0.63
C LEU A 177 -2.44 19.28 -1.67
N PRO A 178 -2.22 18.51 -2.75
CA PRO A 178 -1.26 18.91 -3.77
C PRO A 178 -1.62 20.23 -4.44
N GLU A 179 -2.91 20.54 -4.62
CA GLU A 179 -3.33 21.82 -5.20
C GLU A 179 -3.01 23.00 -4.25
N ALA A 180 -3.36 22.86 -2.97
CA ALA A 180 -2.97 23.83 -1.94
C ALA A 180 -1.45 24.00 -1.79
N ALA A 181 -0.69 22.90 -1.93
CA ALA A 181 0.77 22.92 -1.87
C ALA A 181 1.40 23.64 -3.07
N LYS A 182 0.83 23.48 -4.28
CA LYS A 182 1.36 24.10 -5.51
C LYS A 182 1.44 25.62 -5.39
N ALA A 183 0.43 26.24 -4.77
CA ALA A 183 0.37 27.69 -4.59
C ALA A 183 1.57 28.25 -3.78
N ASN A 184 2.16 27.42 -2.92
CA ASN A 184 3.28 27.77 -2.05
C ASN A 184 4.60 27.09 -2.46
N SER A 185 4.61 26.38 -3.59
CA SER A 185 5.77 25.63 -4.07
C SER A 185 6.67 26.45 -4.99
N ALA A 186 7.95 26.11 -5.03
CA ALA A 186 8.86 26.64 -6.04
C ALA A 186 8.37 26.27 -7.46
N ARG A 187 8.81 27.03 -8.46
CA ARG A 187 8.55 26.68 -9.86
C ARG A 187 9.07 25.27 -10.15
N LEU A 188 8.34 24.51 -10.96
CA LEU A 188 8.76 23.18 -11.41
C LEU A 188 10.13 23.27 -12.10
N THR A 189 11.07 22.45 -11.64
CA THR A 189 12.44 22.35 -12.17
C THR A 189 12.75 20.90 -12.50
N ASP A 190 13.72 20.68 -13.39
CA ASP A 190 14.32 19.36 -13.60
C ASP A 190 15.37 19.09 -12.52
N SER A 191 14.91 18.60 -11.37
CA SER A 191 15.76 18.22 -10.23
C SER A 191 15.55 16.76 -9.83
N ALA A 192 15.04 15.92 -10.75
CA ALA A 192 14.72 14.53 -10.48
C ALA A 192 15.94 13.72 -10.01
N ASN A 193 17.14 14.06 -10.51
CA ASN A 193 18.41 13.43 -10.14
C ASN A 193 18.82 13.65 -8.66
N LYS A 194 18.17 14.57 -7.93
CA LYS A 194 18.39 14.78 -6.50
C LYS A 194 17.64 13.78 -5.63
N PHE A 195 16.90 12.86 -6.22
CA PHE A 195 16.11 11.89 -5.50
C PHE A 195 16.34 10.50 -6.06
N LYS A 196 16.37 9.52 -5.17
CA LYS A 196 16.36 8.10 -5.55
C LYS A 196 15.07 7.48 -5.02
N ILE A 197 14.37 6.78 -5.90
CA ILE A 197 13.17 6.00 -5.56
C ILE A 197 13.55 4.52 -5.62
N ASP A 198 12.95 3.72 -4.75
CA ASP A 198 13.00 2.26 -4.74
C ASP A 198 11.63 1.73 -4.32
N ILE A 199 11.16 0.66 -4.97
CA ILE A 199 9.86 0.03 -4.68
C ILE A 199 10.09 -1.47 -4.55
N ASP A 200 9.77 -2.04 -3.39
CA ASP A 200 9.76 -3.48 -3.19
C ASP A 200 8.31 -3.97 -3.19
N GLU A 201 7.86 -4.46 -4.36
CA GLU A 201 6.53 -5.07 -4.50
C GLU A 201 6.53 -6.48 -3.89
N SER A 202 5.64 -6.71 -2.94
CA SER A 202 5.49 -8.02 -2.35
C SER A 202 4.80 -8.99 -3.30
N LEU A 203 5.37 -10.19 -3.39
CA LEU A 203 4.83 -11.29 -4.19
C LEU A 203 3.77 -12.11 -3.45
N LEU A 204 3.53 -11.78 -2.18
CA LEU A 204 2.48 -12.38 -1.38
C LEU A 204 1.17 -11.62 -1.63
N ARG A 205 0.07 -12.35 -1.86
CA ARG A 205 -1.26 -11.73 -1.96
C ARG A 205 -1.65 -11.13 -0.59
N ASN A 206 -2.12 -9.88 -0.58
CA ASN A 206 -2.57 -9.14 0.61
C ASN A 206 -1.46 -8.78 1.62
N THR A 207 -0.22 -8.69 1.17
CA THR A 207 0.87 -8.09 1.95
C THR A 207 1.20 -6.72 1.41
N ASN A 208 2.01 -5.99 2.18
CA ASN A 208 2.34 -4.63 1.84
C ASN A 208 3.57 -4.53 0.95
N ASP A 209 3.53 -3.57 0.05
CA ASP A 209 4.68 -3.11 -0.72
C ASP A 209 5.42 -2.05 0.08
N ASN A 210 6.71 -1.90 -0.20
CA ASN A 210 7.51 -0.85 0.42
C ASN A 210 7.88 0.19 -0.63
N PHE A 211 7.70 1.45 -0.28
CA PHE A 211 8.14 2.59 -1.05
C PHE A 211 9.25 3.31 -0.29
N TYR A 212 10.38 3.53 -0.95
CA TYR A 212 11.50 4.25 -0.40
C TYR A 212 11.79 5.45 -1.28
N ILE A 213 12.10 6.58 -0.63
CA ILE A 213 12.59 7.75 -1.33
C ILE A 213 13.71 8.42 -0.55
N LYS A 214 14.83 8.66 -1.22
CA LYS A 214 16.02 9.28 -0.65
C LYS A 214 16.24 10.67 -1.20
N ASN A 215 16.45 11.64 -0.32
CA ASN A 215 16.87 12.99 -0.69
C ASN A 215 18.40 13.02 -0.83
N LEU A 216 18.92 13.16 -2.04
CA LEU A 216 20.35 13.33 -2.33
C LEU A 216 20.73 14.81 -2.50
N GLY A 217 19.75 15.72 -2.35
CA GLY A 217 19.92 17.16 -2.46
C GLY A 217 20.14 17.83 -1.10
N ASN A 218 19.68 19.08 -1.00
CA ASN A 218 19.74 19.87 0.23
C ASN A 218 18.56 19.54 1.16
N ASP A 219 18.64 20.00 2.40
CA ASP A 219 17.54 19.95 3.35
C ASP A 219 16.28 20.63 2.80
N LEU A 220 15.16 19.92 2.87
CA LEU A 220 13.83 20.42 2.54
C LEU A 220 12.94 20.47 3.78
N SER A 221 11.92 21.30 3.72
CA SER A 221 10.91 21.45 4.76
C SER A 221 9.54 21.62 4.15
N ASN A 222 8.51 21.22 4.88
CA ASN A 222 7.11 21.31 4.47
C ASN A 222 6.89 20.71 3.08
N VAL A 223 7.38 19.48 2.88
CA VAL A 223 7.35 18.82 1.59
C VAL A 223 6.05 18.04 1.44
N THR A 224 5.33 18.30 0.37
CA THR A 224 4.20 17.48 -0.08
C THR A 224 4.68 16.53 -1.16
N LEU A 225 4.47 15.24 -0.93
CA LEU A 225 4.86 14.18 -1.84
C LEU A 225 3.59 13.51 -2.38
N GLU A 226 3.37 13.59 -3.68
CA GLU A 226 2.31 12.86 -4.40
C GLU A 226 2.97 11.69 -5.13
N VAL A 227 2.67 10.46 -4.73
CA VAL A 227 3.14 9.22 -5.36
C VAL A 227 1.97 8.55 -6.07
N GLU A 228 2.01 8.51 -7.40
CA GLU A 228 1.04 7.75 -8.20
C GLU A 228 1.66 6.42 -8.62
N LEU A 229 1.15 5.30 -8.11
CA LEU A 229 1.52 3.97 -8.58
C LEU A 229 0.61 3.54 -9.71
N ILE A 230 1.17 2.89 -10.73
CA ILE A 230 0.42 2.38 -11.88
C ILE A 230 0.71 0.89 -12.03
N GLY A 231 -0.36 0.09 -11.99
CA GLY A 231 -0.33 -1.36 -11.99
C GLY A 231 -0.36 -1.99 -13.38
N LEU A 232 -0.24 -3.31 -13.43
CA LEU A 232 -0.15 -4.09 -14.66
C LEU A 232 -1.41 -3.99 -15.53
N ARG A 233 -2.58 -3.76 -14.92
CA ARG A 233 -3.87 -3.66 -15.63
C ARG A 233 -4.26 -2.21 -15.91
N GLY A 234 -3.34 -1.27 -15.72
CA GLY A 234 -3.56 0.15 -15.93
C GLY A 234 -4.34 0.83 -14.79
N GLU A 235 -4.62 0.13 -13.70
CA GLU A 235 -5.12 0.77 -12.49
C GLU A 235 -4.07 1.72 -11.92
N SER A 236 -4.52 2.81 -11.30
CA SER A 236 -3.64 3.72 -10.58
C SER A 236 -4.18 4.04 -9.20
N ILE A 237 -3.26 4.32 -8.28
CA ILE A 237 -3.56 4.82 -6.94
C ILE A 237 -2.62 5.96 -6.62
N LYS A 238 -3.11 6.98 -5.91
CA LYS A 238 -2.32 8.13 -5.48
C LYS A 238 -2.15 8.08 -3.97
N ASN A 239 -0.95 8.35 -3.50
CA ASN A 239 -0.62 8.45 -2.09
C ASN A 239 -0.04 9.83 -1.83
N ILE A 240 -0.62 10.54 -0.87
CA ILE A 240 -0.21 11.90 -0.51
C ILE A 240 0.45 11.87 0.87
N HIS A 241 1.72 12.26 0.91
CA HIS A 241 2.50 12.35 2.13
C HIS A 241 2.92 13.79 2.43
N PHE A 242 3.15 14.08 3.71
CA PHE A 242 3.76 15.32 4.16
C PHE A 242 5.01 15.03 4.98
N ILE A 243 6.08 15.76 4.70
CA ILE A 243 7.34 15.68 5.43
C ILE A 243 7.67 17.08 5.96
N GLU A 244 7.54 17.27 7.27
CA GLU A 244 7.84 18.56 7.89
C GLU A 244 9.32 18.95 7.69
N LYS A 245 10.23 17.98 7.86
CA LYS A 245 11.68 18.16 7.68
C LYS A 245 12.26 16.95 6.98
N TRP A 246 12.93 17.18 5.86
CA TRP A 246 13.60 16.15 5.09
C TRP A 246 15.09 16.48 4.96
N PRO A 247 15.93 15.91 5.84
CA PRO A 247 17.38 16.12 5.78
C PRO A 247 18.00 15.68 4.46
N ALA A 248 19.11 16.30 4.11
CA ALA A 248 20.00 15.85 3.04
C ALA A 248 20.53 14.44 3.34
N ASN A 249 20.66 13.63 2.29
CA ASN A 249 21.13 12.25 2.32
C ASN A 249 20.30 11.29 3.20
N SER A 250 19.08 11.65 3.59
CA SER A 250 18.19 10.78 4.35
C SER A 250 17.15 10.09 3.47
N GLU A 251 16.80 8.87 3.87
CA GLU A 251 15.75 8.07 3.26
C GLU A 251 14.46 8.18 4.09
N MET A 252 13.33 8.15 3.40
CA MET A 252 11.99 8.08 3.98
C MET A 252 11.32 6.84 3.42
N ARG A 253 10.51 6.17 4.24
CA ARG A 253 9.79 4.95 3.86
C ARG A 253 8.29 5.12 4.06
N ALA A 254 7.55 4.63 3.07
CA ALA A 254 6.14 4.31 3.18
C ALA A 254 5.95 2.81 2.99
N ILE A 255 4.89 2.31 3.60
CA ILE A 255 4.39 0.97 3.35
C ILE A 255 3.08 1.19 2.60
N TYR A 256 2.82 0.40 1.58
CA TYR A 256 1.59 0.49 0.77
C TYR A 256 0.84 -0.83 0.80
N SER A 257 -0.49 -0.78 0.94
CA SER A 257 -1.33 -1.97 1.05
C SER A 257 -2.32 -2.07 -0.08
N MET A 258 -2.70 -3.31 -0.38
CA MET A 258 -3.84 -3.62 -1.22
C MET A 258 -5.19 -3.19 -0.61
N GLY A 259 -5.19 -2.71 0.63
CA GLY A 259 -6.36 -2.26 1.34
C GLY A 259 -7.35 -3.39 1.61
N VAL A 260 -8.56 -3.01 1.96
CA VAL A 260 -9.67 -3.96 2.11
C VAL A 260 -10.78 -3.55 1.16
N ASN A 261 -11.17 -4.45 0.26
CA ASN A 261 -12.28 -4.22 -0.68
C ASN A 261 -13.57 -4.02 0.09
N ASN A 262 -14.34 -2.98 -0.12
CA ASN A 262 -15.68 -2.81 0.42
C ASN A 262 -16.61 -3.98 0.05
N PRO A 263 -17.72 -4.17 0.80
CA PRO A 263 -18.68 -5.25 0.57
C PRO A 263 -19.36 -5.21 -0.79
N ASP A 264 -19.41 -4.01 -1.40
CA ASP A 264 -19.90 -3.82 -2.76
C ASP A 264 -18.96 -4.40 -3.83
N GLY A 265 -17.76 -4.82 -3.44
CA GLY A 265 -16.71 -5.36 -4.31
C GLY A 265 -16.12 -4.33 -5.30
N LYS A 266 -16.52 -3.06 -5.20
CA LYS A 266 -16.21 -2.00 -6.18
C LYS A 266 -15.26 -0.95 -5.63
N THR A 267 -15.29 -0.72 -4.33
CA THR A 267 -14.46 0.27 -3.66
C THR A 267 -13.52 -0.43 -2.67
N SER A 268 -12.44 0.20 -2.26
CA SER A 268 -11.49 -0.38 -1.28
C SER A 268 -11.05 0.71 -0.33
N VAL A 269 -11.07 0.42 0.98
CA VAL A 269 -10.60 1.37 1.99
C VAL A 269 -9.17 1.04 2.39
N GLY A 270 -8.35 2.09 2.46
CA GLY A 270 -6.94 1.99 2.80
C GLY A 270 -6.09 1.27 1.75
N LYS A 271 -6.56 1.25 0.51
CA LYS A 271 -5.76 0.78 -0.62
C LYS A 271 -4.79 1.89 -1.01
N THR A 272 -3.51 1.63 -0.81
CA THR A 272 -2.40 2.52 -1.17
C THR A 272 -1.45 1.88 -2.18
N SER A 273 -1.75 0.65 -2.63
CA SER A 273 -1.02 -0.05 -3.69
C SER A 273 -1.91 -0.60 -4.81
N VAL A 274 -1.27 -1.10 -5.86
CA VAL A 274 -1.84 -1.70 -7.08
C VAL A 274 -1.19 -3.05 -7.37
N LEU A 275 -1.87 -3.92 -8.12
CA LEU A 275 -1.30 -5.23 -8.43
C LEU A 275 -0.34 -5.14 -9.62
N GLY A 276 0.83 -5.76 -9.46
CA GLY A 276 1.84 -5.79 -10.50
C GLY A 276 2.33 -4.38 -10.81
N ILE A 277 2.86 -3.65 -9.82
CA ILE A 277 3.38 -2.29 -10.00
C ILE A 277 4.29 -2.28 -11.23
N GLN A 278 4.10 -1.28 -12.10
CA GLN A 278 4.86 -1.11 -13.33
C GLN A 278 5.71 0.15 -13.29
N LYS A 279 5.14 1.25 -12.80
CA LYS A 279 5.81 2.54 -12.68
C LYS A 279 5.24 3.35 -11.52
N ALA A 280 6.00 4.34 -11.10
CA ALA A 280 5.55 5.36 -10.17
C ALA A 280 5.82 6.76 -10.73
N ASN A 281 4.84 7.66 -10.64
CA ASN A 281 5.05 9.08 -10.89
C ASN A 281 5.11 9.77 -9.53
N VAL A 282 6.24 10.38 -9.21
CA VAL A 282 6.43 11.05 -7.92
C VAL A 282 6.56 12.54 -8.14
N ARG A 283 5.66 13.31 -7.55
CA ARG A 283 5.72 14.77 -7.53
C ARG A 283 6.12 15.24 -6.14
N ILE A 284 7.16 16.07 -6.08
CA ILE A 284 7.69 16.66 -4.85
C ILE A 284 7.40 18.15 -4.92
N LEU A 285 6.72 18.68 -3.91
CA LEU A 285 6.36 20.10 -3.79
C LEU A 285 6.90 20.65 -2.47
N SER A 286 7.67 21.72 -2.54
CA SER A 286 8.12 22.51 -1.39
C SER A 286 8.40 23.94 -1.82
N SER A 287 8.50 24.87 -0.87
CA SER A 287 8.84 26.27 -1.15
C SER A 287 10.23 26.46 -1.78
N LYS A 288 11.14 25.51 -1.59
CA LYS A 288 12.51 25.53 -2.13
C LYS A 288 12.68 24.78 -3.44
N LEU A 289 11.85 23.77 -3.69
CA LEU A 289 12.00 22.86 -4.83
C LEU A 289 10.66 22.24 -5.22
N SER A 290 10.43 22.15 -6.53
CA SER A 290 9.34 21.39 -7.13
C SER A 290 9.89 20.56 -8.30
N THR A 291 9.58 19.26 -8.33
CA THR A 291 10.02 18.34 -9.39
C THR A 291 9.03 17.18 -9.58
N ILE A 292 9.07 16.55 -10.75
CA ILE A 292 8.37 15.29 -11.06
C ILE A 292 9.41 14.25 -11.44
N ILE A 293 9.25 13.03 -10.94
CA ILE A 293 10.12 11.89 -11.20
C ILE A 293 9.25 10.79 -11.80
N ASN A 294 9.65 10.28 -12.97
CA ASN A 294 9.01 9.13 -13.59
C ASN A 294 9.90 7.91 -13.34
N TYR A 295 9.44 7.04 -12.46
CA TYR A 295 10.14 5.83 -12.06
C TYR A 295 9.59 4.62 -12.80
N ASN A 296 10.45 3.85 -13.44
CA ASN A 296 10.05 2.60 -14.09
C ASN A 296 10.51 1.42 -13.23
N TYR A 297 9.55 0.75 -12.59
CA TYR A 297 9.81 -0.44 -11.77
C TYR A 297 9.88 -1.71 -12.62
N GLN A 298 9.20 -1.74 -13.78
CA GLN A 298 9.34 -2.84 -14.73
C GLN A 298 10.80 -3.05 -15.15
N GLY A 299 11.19 -4.31 -15.30
CA GLY A 299 12.48 -4.71 -15.85
C GLY A 299 13.42 -5.26 -14.80
N LYS A 300 14.70 -4.86 -14.86
CA LYS A 300 15.78 -5.50 -14.10
C LYS A 300 15.54 -5.51 -12.59
N GLU A 301 15.04 -4.42 -12.02
CA GLU A 301 14.85 -4.30 -10.58
C GLU A 301 13.79 -5.28 -10.08
N LYS A 302 12.61 -5.27 -10.70
CA LYS A 302 11.58 -6.26 -10.44
C LYS A 302 12.10 -7.68 -10.64
N ASP A 303 12.85 -7.95 -11.71
CA ASP A 303 13.46 -9.26 -11.96
C ASP A 303 14.43 -9.68 -10.84
N ASP A 304 15.24 -8.75 -10.33
CA ASP A 304 16.18 -8.95 -9.23
C ASP A 304 15.43 -9.19 -7.91
N ASP A 305 14.30 -8.51 -7.67
CA ASP A 305 13.42 -8.74 -6.51
C ASP A 305 12.76 -10.12 -6.58
N ILE A 306 12.16 -10.49 -7.73
CA ILE A 306 11.59 -11.83 -7.93
C ILE A 306 12.65 -12.89 -7.69
N LYS A 307 13.85 -12.69 -8.24
CA LYS A 307 14.97 -13.61 -8.04
C LYS A 307 15.38 -13.71 -6.58
N ARG A 308 15.46 -12.60 -5.85
CA ARG A 308 15.78 -12.57 -4.41
C ARG A 308 14.76 -13.39 -3.59
N TYR A 309 13.48 -13.24 -3.88
CA TYR A 309 12.42 -13.99 -3.20
C TYR A 309 12.46 -15.47 -3.55
N THR A 310 12.59 -15.79 -4.84
CA THR A 310 12.47 -17.16 -5.34
C THR A 310 13.73 -18.00 -5.08
N GLN A 311 14.92 -17.40 -4.94
CA GLN A 311 16.15 -18.13 -4.58
C GLN A 311 16.06 -18.92 -3.28
N LYS A 312 15.18 -18.52 -2.36
CA LYS A 312 14.93 -19.21 -1.09
C LYS A 312 13.91 -20.34 -1.21
N MET A 313 13.30 -20.51 -2.40
CA MET A 313 12.23 -21.47 -2.63
C MET A 313 12.75 -22.84 -3.05
N GLU A 314 12.08 -23.86 -2.53
CA GLU A 314 12.19 -25.25 -2.98
C GLU A 314 10.83 -25.72 -3.48
N LEU A 315 10.82 -26.40 -4.63
CA LEU A 315 9.62 -26.96 -5.22
C LEU A 315 9.76 -28.47 -5.31
N SER A 316 8.83 -29.18 -4.68
CA SER A 316 8.72 -30.63 -4.73
C SER A 316 7.47 -31.04 -5.48
N LEU A 317 7.53 -32.20 -6.13
CA LEU A 317 6.43 -32.77 -6.89
C LEU A 317 6.15 -34.19 -6.41
N ILE A 318 4.86 -34.54 -6.32
CA ILE A 318 4.40 -35.93 -6.13
C ILE A 318 3.72 -36.37 -7.41
N TYR A 319 4.28 -37.37 -8.10
CA TYR A 319 3.75 -37.87 -9.36
C TYR A 319 2.81 -39.06 -9.15
N TYR A 320 1.66 -39.00 -9.82
CA TYR A 320 0.65 -40.04 -9.87
C TYR A 320 0.57 -40.59 -11.31
N PRO A 321 1.17 -41.76 -11.58
CA PRO A 321 1.11 -42.39 -12.90
C PRO A 321 -0.28 -42.92 -13.20
N PHE A 322 -0.53 -43.23 -14.46
CA PHE A 322 -1.74 -43.96 -14.84
C PHE A 322 -1.64 -45.41 -14.34
N VAL A 323 -2.68 -45.89 -13.65
CA VAL A 323 -2.79 -47.30 -13.25
C VAL A 323 -4.00 -47.91 -13.94
N GLY A 324 -3.75 -48.68 -15.01
CA GLY A 324 -4.83 -49.38 -15.72
C GLY A 324 -5.58 -50.34 -14.79
N GLY A 325 -6.92 -50.34 -14.88
CA GLY A 325 -7.81 -51.23 -14.11
C GLY A 325 -8.54 -50.59 -12.94
N VAL A 326 -8.30 -49.31 -12.62
CA VAL A 326 -9.06 -48.55 -11.61
C VAL A 326 -10.15 -47.73 -12.31
N ILE A 327 -11.43 -48.05 -12.04
CA ILE A 327 -12.59 -47.53 -12.77
C ILE A 327 -12.85 -46.03 -12.52
N PHE A 328 -12.28 -45.46 -11.45
CA PHE A 328 -12.59 -44.10 -10.97
C PHE A 328 -11.43 -43.10 -11.04
N ASP A 329 -10.24 -43.51 -11.48
CA ASP A 329 -9.06 -42.63 -11.57
C ASP A 329 -8.23 -42.95 -12.81
N ASP A 330 -8.64 -42.38 -13.94
CA ASP A 330 -8.05 -42.61 -15.26
C ASP A 330 -7.03 -41.53 -15.66
N LYS A 331 -6.70 -40.57 -14.78
CA LYS A 331 -5.95 -39.37 -15.16
C LYS A 331 -4.63 -39.21 -14.41
N GLN A 332 -3.55 -39.26 -15.20
CA GLN A 332 -2.20 -38.92 -14.75
C GLN A 332 -2.14 -37.47 -14.25
N GLY A 333 -1.29 -37.24 -13.27
CA GLY A 333 -1.15 -35.92 -12.69
C GLY A 333 -0.14 -35.85 -11.57
N PHE A 334 -0.12 -34.72 -10.91
CA PHE A 334 0.80 -34.46 -9.81
C PHE A 334 0.27 -33.41 -8.85
N TYR A 335 0.85 -33.42 -7.65
CA TYR A 335 0.78 -32.31 -6.71
C TYR A 335 2.11 -31.58 -6.68
N LEU A 336 2.06 -30.27 -6.47
CA LEU A 336 3.22 -29.46 -6.15
C LEU A 336 3.21 -29.09 -4.67
N LYS A 337 4.39 -29.04 -4.07
CA LYS A 337 4.60 -28.54 -2.71
C LYS A 337 5.74 -27.55 -2.73
N MET A 338 5.46 -26.32 -2.32
CA MET A 338 6.43 -25.24 -2.25
C MET A 338 6.87 -25.05 -0.80
N VAL A 339 8.15 -24.78 -0.56
CA VAL A 339 8.69 -24.39 0.76
C VAL A 339 9.63 -23.20 0.58
N GLY A 340 9.82 -22.40 1.63
CA GLY A 340 10.78 -21.28 1.64
C GLY A 340 10.20 -19.92 1.25
N PHE A 341 8.91 -19.87 0.86
CA PHE A 341 8.17 -18.63 0.63
C PHE A 341 6.71 -18.80 1.03
N PRO A 342 6.09 -17.88 1.81
CA PRO A 342 4.77 -18.11 2.43
C PRO A 342 3.65 -18.49 1.45
N MET A 343 3.53 -17.78 0.33
CA MET A 343 2.51 -18.04 -0.69
C MET A 343 2.85 -17.36 -2.02
N LEU A 344 2.77 -18.04 -3.15
CA LEU A 344 3.03 -17.43 -4.46
C LEU A 344 1.82 -17.55 -5.39
N GLY A 345 1.38 -16.41 -5.95
CA GLY A 345 0.43 -16.37 -7.05
C GLY A 345 1.14 -16.36 -8.40
N CYS A 346 0.88 -17.34 -9.26
CA CYS A 346 1.51 -17.43 -10.60
C CYS A 346 0.68 -18.29 -11.55
N ASP A 347 0.97 -18.23 -12.85
CA ASP A 347 0.64 -19.35 -13.72
C ASP A 347 1.76 -20.40 -13.63
N ILE A 348 1.42 -21.66 -13.88
CA ILE A 348 2.37 -22.77 -13.81
C ILE A 348 2.46 -23.39 -15.19
N ASP A 349 3.63 -23.33 -15.80
CA ASP A 349 3.94 -23.89 -17.10
C ASP A 349 4.79 -25.14 -16.91
N VAL A 350 4.25 -26.29 -17.32
CA VAL A 350 4.81 -27.60 -17.03
C VAL A 350 5.16 -28.28 -18.33
N THR A 351 6.40 -28.73 -18.45
CA THR A 351 6.90 -29.50 -19.58
C THR A 351 7.25 -30.91 -19.10
N TYR A 352 6.61 -31.91 -19.70
CA TYR A 352 6.83 -33.33 -19.46
C TYR A 352 7.72 -33.88 -20.56
N ASN A 353 8.81 -34.56 -20.20
CA ASN A 353 9.70 -35.15 -21.20
C ASN A 353 9.89 -36.65 -20.98
N LYS A 354 10.08 -37.36 -22.09
CA LYS A 354 10.48 -38.78 -22.11
C LYS A 354 11.15 -39.11 -23.44
N ASN A 355 12.39 -39.61 -23.42
CA ASN A 355 13.09 -40.14 -24.60
C ASN A 355 13.02 -39.22 -25.85
N GLY A 356 13.16 -37.90 -25.66
CA GLY A 356 13.08 -36.92 -26.74
C GLY A 356 11.67 -36.47 -27.15
N GLU A 357 10.61 -37.10 -26.62
CA GLU A 357 9.25 -36.57 -26.68
C GLU A 357 9.03 -35.52 -25.57
N SER A 358 8.33 -34.43 -25.90
CA SER A 358 8.01 -33.35 -24.97
C SER A 358 6.56 -32.90 -25.13
N LYS A 359 5.86 -32.67 -24.02
CA LYS A 359 4.50 -32.12 -23.96
C LYS A 359 4.44 -31.01 -22.93
N ARG A 360 3.59 -30.01 -23.18
CA ARG A 360 3.49 -28.81 -22.36
C ARG A 360 2.05 -28.54 -21.94
N ASP A 361 1.85 -28.25 -20.67
CA ASP A 361 0.59 -27.77 -20.09
C ASP A 361 0.79 -26.43 -19.40
N VAL A 362 -0.24 -25.58 -19.40
CA VAL A 362 -0.24 -24.31 -18.67
C VAL A 362 -1.46 -24.22 -17.77
N TYR A 363 -1.21 -24.07 -16.48
CA TYR A 363 -2.23 -23.92 -15.44
C TYR A 363 -2.31 -22.46 -15.00
N LYS A 364 -3.44 -21.80 -15.27
CA LYS A 364 -3.63 -20.37 -15.03
C LYS A 364 -4.06 -20.06 -13.59
N SER A 365 -3.61 -18.92 -13.08
CA SER A 365 -4.08 -18.29 -11.82
C SER A 365 -4.00 -19.21 -10.60
N ARG A 366 -2.83 -19.82 -10.38
CA ARG A 366 -2.60 -20.77 -9.29
C ARG A 366 -1.98 -20.11 -8.07
N PHE A 367 -2.24 -20.71 -6.90
CA PHE A 367 -1.64 -20.30 -5.64
C PHE A 367 -0.91 -21.48 -5.01
N LEU A 368 0.38 -21.31 -4.80
CA LEU A 368 1.20 -22.27 -4.05
C LEU A 368 1.37 -21.73 -2.63
N LYS A 369 0.96 -22.50 -1.62
CA LYS A 369 1.13 -22.14 -0.20
C LYS A 369 2.30 -22.93 0.38
N SER A 370 3.11 -22.27 1.21
CA SER A 370 4.27 -22.91 1.84
C SER A 370 3.85 -24.13 2.67
N GLY A 371 4.52 -25.26 2.45
CA GLY A 371 4.34 -26.48 3.21
C GLY A 371 3.06 -27.25 2.92
N GLN A 372 2.19 -26.76 2.03
CA GLN A 372 0.94 -27.42 1.65
C GLN A 372 1.05 -28.01 0.24
N GLU A 373 0.39 -29.15 0.05
CA GLU A 373 0.15 -29.69 -1.29
C GLU A 373 -0.81 -28.77 -2.04
N SER A 374 -0.54 -28.55 -3.32
CA SER A 374 -1.42 -27.80 -4.22
C SER A 374 -2.73 -28.55 -4.48
N GLU A 375 -3.59 -27.97 -5.31
CA GLU A 375 -4.60 -28.78 -6.01
C GLU A 375 -3.93 -29.80 -6.96
N TYR A 376 -4.67 -30.83 -7.35
CA TYR A 376 -4.18 -31.84 -8.29
C TYR A 376 -4.11 -31.27 -9.71
N PHE A 377 -2.94 -31.38 -10.34
CA PHE A 377 -2.72 -30.96 -11.72
C PHE A 377 -2.84 -32.16 -12.65
N TYR A 378 -3.92 -32.20 -13.43
CA TYR A 378 -4.13 -33.21 -14.46
C TYR A 378 -3.19 -32.98 -15.65
N MET A 379 -2.47 -34.02 -16.07
CA MET A 379 -1.67 -34.00 -17.29
C MET A 379 -2.59 -34.15 -18.50
N ASN A 380 -2.73 -33.11 -19.30
CA ASN A 380 -3.67 -33.14 -20.42
C ASN A 380 -2.99 -33.71 -21.66
N ASN A 381 -3.58 -34.73 -22.27
CA ASN A 381 -3.12 -35.32 -23.53
C ASN A 381 -1.68 -35.90 -23.50
N VAL A 382 -1.13 -36.18 -22.31
CA VAL A 382 0.13 -36.90 -22.15
C VAL A 382 -0.16 -38.39 -22.06
N LYS A 383 0.44 -39.17 -22.96
CA LYS A 383 0.19 -40.62 -23.09
C LYS A 383 1.37 -41.47 -22.60
N PHE A 384 2.29 -40.87 -21.87
CA PHE A 384 3.51 -41.51 -21.41
C PHE A 384 3.84 -41.07 -19.98
N ASP A 385 4.45 -41.96 -19.21
CA ASP A 385 4.99 -41.58 -17.90
C ASP A 385 6.33 -40.82 -18.09
N PRO A 386 6.44 -39.55 -17.66
CA PRO A 386 7.62 -38.73 -17.90
C PRO A 386 8.84 -39.20 -17.10
N SER A 387 10.03 -39.09 -17.70
CA SER A 387 11.31 -39.26 -16.98
C SER A 387 11.69 -38.04 -16.15
N ASP A 388 11.26 -36.88 -16.63
CA ASP A 388 11.57 -35.57 -16.08
C ASP A 388 10.41 -34.60 -16.34
N ILE A 389 10.21 -33.70 -15.38
CA ILE A 389 9.22 -32.62 -15.44
C ILE A 389 9.94 -31.32 -15.16
N GLU A 390 9.79 -30.36 -16.07
CA GLU A 390 10.20 -28.99 -15.84
C GLU A 390 8.99 -28.15 -15.45
N VAL A 391 9.08 -27.45 -14.32
CA VAL A 391 8.04 -26.53 -13.84
C VAL A 391 8.58 -25.12 -13.89
N ARG A 392 8.00 -24.29 -14.76
CA ARG A 392 8.25 -22.86 -14.87
C ARG A 392 7.13 -22.09 -14.19
N LEU A 393 7.50 -21.26 -13.21
CA LEU A 393 6.55 -20.35 -12.56
C LEU A 393 6.48 -19.07 -13.40
N ILE A 394 5.30 -18.76 -13.94
CA ILE A 394 5.05 -17.54 -14.72
C ILE A 394 4.48 -16.48 -13.77
N ILE A 395 5.34 -15.54 -13.38
CA ILE A 395 5.02 -14.41 -12.51
C ILE A 395 4.69 -13.20 -13.39
N PRO A 396 3.51 -12.56 -13.21
CA PRO A 396 3.09 -11.42 -14.02
C PRO A 396 4.02 -10.20 -13.87
N GLY A 397 4.26 -9.50 -14.99
CA GLY A 397 4.96 -8.21 -15.00
C GLY A 397 6.47 -8.29 -14.80
N THR A 398 7.09 -9.47 -14.90
CA THR A 398 8.54 -9.70 -14.82
C THR A 398 9.01 -10.55 -16.02
N SER A 399 10.26 -10.40 -16.42
CA SER A 399 10.89 -11.27 -17.42
C SER A 399 11.55 -12.51 -16.79
N TYR A 400 11.84 -12.45 -15.49
CA TYR A 400 12.45 -13.54 -14.74
C TYR A 400 11.39 -14.57 -14.33
N GLN A 401 11.51 -15.78 -14.90
CA GLN A 401 10.57 -16.88 -14.68
C GLN A 401 11.31 -18.09 -14.07
N PRO A 402 11.19 -18.35 -12.76
CA PRO A 402 11.86 -19.47 -12.11
C PRO A 402 11.58 -20.81 -12.78
N LEU A 403 12.63 -21.57 -13.08
CA LEU A 403 12.55 -22.91 -13.66
C LEU A 403 13.07 -23.96 -12.66
N PHE A 404 12.23 -24.95 -12.40
CA PHE A 404 12.52 -26.09 -11.54
C PHE A 404 12.56 -27.35 -12.39
N LYS A 405 13.70 -28.02 -12.43
CA LYS A 405 13.86 -29.30 -13.14
C LYS A 405 13.78 -30.46 -12.15
N ILE A 406 12.77 -31.30 -12.31
CA ILE A 406 12.50 -32.44 -11.45
C ILE A 406 12.84 -33.70 -12.25
N ASN A 407 13.97 -34.31 -11.92
CA ASN A 407 14.52 -35.49 -12.61
C ASN A 407 14.28 -36.76 -11.80
N ASN A 408 14.35 -37.92 -12.47
CA ASN A 408 14.24 -39.24 -11.84
C ASN A 408 12.89 -39.43 -11.13
N ILE A 409 11.81 -39.07 -11.80
CA ILE A 409 10.46 -39.20 -11.25
C ILE A 409 10.16 -40.67 -10.99
N LYS A 410 9.87 -40.98 -9.72
CA LYS A 410 9.44 -42.30 -9.26
C LYS A 410 8.03 -42.20 -8.71
N ASN A 411 7.26 -43.28 -8.87
CA ASN A 411 5.86 -43.32 -8.49
C ASN A 411 5.65 -43.01 -7.01
N LYS A 412 4.76 -42.05 -6.72
CA LYS A 412 4.31 -41.70 -5.36
C LYS A 412 5.43 -41.25 -4.40
N GLU A 413 6.57 -40.79 -4.91
CA GLU A 413 7.64 -40.20 -4.11
C GLU A 413 7.69 -38.69 -4.33
N TYR A 414 7.99 -37.95 -3.26
CA TYR A 414 8.35 -36.55 -3.37
C TYR A 414 9.74 -36.44 -3.98
N VAL A 415 9.83 -35.81 -5.15
CA VAL A 415 11.10 -35.42 -5.74
C VAL A 415 11.21 -33.91 -5.64
N SER A 416 12.22 -33.42 -4.91
CA SER A 416 12.45 -32.00 -4.71
C SER A 416 13.51 -31.45 -5.64
N SER A 417 13.32 -30.19 -6.04
CA SER A 417 14.28 -29.45 -6.84
C SER A 417 14.40 -28.03 -6.32
N LYS A 418 15.62 -27.48 -6.43
CA LYS A 418 15.88 -26.05 -6.27
C LYS A 418 15.90 -25.41 -7.64
N ILE A 419 15.76 -24.09 -7.68
CA ILE A 419 15.84 -23.31 -8.92
C ILE A 419 17.11 -23.68 -9.67
N THR A 420 16.94 -24.22 -10.87
CA THR A 420 18.02 -24.32 -11.85
C THR A 420 18.32 -22.92 -12.36
N LYS A 421 19.58 -22.49 -12.28
CA LYS A 421 20.00 -21.21 -12.84
C LYS A 421 19.54 -21.13 -14.31
N PRO A 422 18.90 -20.02 -14.73
CA PRO A 422 18.56 -19.80 -16.13
C PRO A 422 19.78 -19.94 -17.05
#